data_AF-I6CGD8-F1
#
_entry.id   AF-I6CGD8-F1
#
_cell.length_a   1.000
_cell.length_b   1.000
_cell.length_c   1.000
_cell.angle_alpha   90.00
_cell.angle_beta   90.00
_cell.angle_gamma   90.00
#
_symmetry.space_group_name_H-M   'P 1'
#
loop_
_entity.id
_entity.type
_entity.pdbx_description
1 polymer ?
#
loop_
_entity_poly.entity_id
_entity_poly.type
_entity_poly.pdbx_seq_one_letter_code
_entity_poly.pdbx_strand_id
1 'polypeptide(L)'
;MSSILEIFFPLCAADPIHWQRRTPDVEHGIWSDVANEQLQQWLQTDAIRLYIPGEWISVWQVELPDVARKQIPTILPALLEEELNQDIDELHFAPLNIDQ
;
A
#
# COMPACT_ATOMS: atom_id res chain seq x y z
N MET A 1 15.23 -15.97 -12.57
CA MET A 1 14.89 -14.53 -12.43
C MET A 1 13.59 -14.49 -11.66
N SER A 2 13.49 -13.74 -10.57
CA SER A 2 12.20 -13.59 -9.86
C SER A 2 11.37 -12.59 -10.64
N SER A 3 10.19 -13.01 -11.10
CA SER A 3 9.24 -12.08 -11.73
C SER A 3 8.49 -11.33 -10.64
N ILE A 4 7.90 -10.20 -11.01
CA ILE A 4 7.13 -9.38 -10.08
C ILE A 4 5.70 -9.31 -10.61
N LEU A 5 4.75 -9.73 -9.77
CA LEU A 5 3.32 -9.54 -10.01
C LEU A 5 2.91 -8.20 -9.38
N GLU A 6 2.55 -7.25 -10.23
CA GLU A 6 2.05 -5.94 -9.88
C GLU A 6 0.54 -5.93 -9.97
N ILE A 7 -0.16 -5.49 -8.92
CA ILE A 7 -1.61 -5.40 -8.86
C ILE A 7 -1.98 -3.94 -8.61
N PHE A 8 -2.87 -3.40 -9.42
CA PHE A 8 -3.27 -2.00 -9.42
C PHE A 8 -4.71 -1.88 -8.97
N PHE A 9 -4.91 -1.39 -7.74
CA PHE A 9 -6.23 -1.09 -7.22
C PHE A 9 -6.77 0.21 -7.84
N PRO A 10 -8.02 0.21 -8.32
CA PRO A 10 -8.64 1.41 -8.86
C PRO A 10 -9.09 2.34 -7.74
N LEU A 11 -9.23 3.63 -8.07
CA LEU A 11 -9.82 4.63 -7.18
C LEU A 11 -11.30 4.34 -6.89
N CYS A 12 -12.05 3.94 -7.92
CA CYS A 12 -13.47 3.61 -7.81
C CYS A 12 -13.65 2.10 -7.67
N ALA A 13 -14.48 1.65 -6.73
CA ALA A 13 -14.81 0.25 -6.54
C ALA A 13 -15.55 -0.40 -7.73
N ALA A 14 -16.12 0.42 -8.64
CA ALA A 14 -16.78 -0.07 -9.85
C ALA A 14 -15.79 -0.39 -10.98
N ASP A 15 -14.59 0.16 -10.93
CA ASP A 15 -13.57 -0.07 -11.95
C ASP A 15 -12.86 -1.43 -11.71
N PRO A 16 -12.36 -2.09 -12.77
CA PRO A 16 -11.62 -3.33 -12.63
C PRO A 16 -10.27 -3.13 -11.94
N ILE A 17 -9.88 -4.09 -11.10
CA ILE A 17 -8.51 -4.22 -10.62
C ILE A 17 -7.67 -4.78 -11.77
N HIS A 18 -6.57 -4.11 -12.09
CA HIS A 18 -5.65 -4.55 -13.13
C HIS A 18 -4.44 -5.26 -12.52
N TRP A 19 -3.79 -6.13 -13.29
CA TRP A 19 -2.52 -6.72 -12.90
C TRP A 19 -1.54 -6.74 -14.08
N GLN A 20 -0.26 -6.77 -13.76
CA GLN A 20 0.85 -6.93 -14.69
C GLN A 20 1.89 -7.85 -14.09
N ARG A 21 2.41 -8.78 -14.88
CA ARG A 21 3.52 -9.64 -14.48
C ARG A 21 4.76 -9.28 -15.29
N ARG A 22 5.82 -8.87 -14.61
CA ARG A 22 7.09 -8.50 -15.24
C ARG A 22 7.93 -9.74 -15.58
N THR A 23 7.55 -10.38 -16.67
CA THR A 23 8.33 -11.41 -17.39
C THR A 23 8.94 -10.81 -18.66
N PRO A 24 9.83 -11.52 -19.39
CA PRO A 24 10.38 -11.04 -20.65
C PRO A 24 9.32 -10.61 -21.67
N ASP A 25 8.20 -11.34 -21.69
CA ASP A 25 6.95 -10.94 -22.32
C ASP A 25 6.06 -10.38 -21.23
N VAL A 26 5.76 -9.08 -21.26
CA VAL A 26 4.92 -8.43 -20.23
C VAL A 26 3.50 -8.98 -20.33
N GLU A 27 3.06 -9.73 -19.32
CA GLU A 27 1.68 -10.21 -19.21
C GLU A 27 0.85 -9.19 -18.43
N HIS A 28 -0.40 -8.95 -18.82
CA HIS A 28 -1.31 -8.06 -18.10
C HIS A 28 -2.77 -8.48 -18.30
N GLY A 29 -3.64 -8.04 -17.40
CA GLY A 29 -5.06 -8.37 -17.49
C GLY A 29 -5.91 -7.74 -16.40
N ILE A 30 -7.13 -8.25 -16.25
CA ILE A 30 -8.07 -7.89 -15.19
C ILE A 30 -8.02 -8.98 -14.13
N TRP A 31 -8.04 -8.58 -12.86
CA TRP A 31 -7.94 -9.49 -11.72
C TRP A 31 -9.11 -10.46 -11.61
N SER A 32 -10.33 -10.04 -11.98
CA SER A 32 -11.51 -10.92 -12.00
C SER A 32 -11.37 -12.14 -12.91
N ASP A 33 -10.49 -12.05 -13.89
CA ASP A 33 -10.31 -13.08 -14.92
C ASP A 33 -9.20 -14.07 -14.53
N VAL A 34 -8.51 -13.83 -13.40
CA VAL A 34 -7.43 -14.69 -12.92
C VAL A 34 -8.00 -15.94 -12.26
N ALA A 35 -7.74 -17.09 -12.87
CA ALA A 35 -8.10 -18.39 -12.29
C ALA A 35 -7.26 -18.68 -11.04
N ASN A 36 -7.85 -19.41 -10.07
CA ASN A 36 -7.16 -19.73 -8.82
C ASN A 36 -5.88 -20.54 -9.05
N GLU A 37 -5.85 -21.43 -10.04
CA GLU A 37 -4.66 -22.20 -10.40
C GLU A 37 -3.50 -21.31 -10.84
N GLN A 38 -3.80 -20.28 -11.63
CA GLN A 38 -2.81 -19.30 -12.09
C GLN A 38 -2.29 -18.45 -10.94
N LEU A 39 -3.18 -18.02 -10.04
CA LEU A 39 -2.78 -17.31 -8.82
C LEU A 39 -1.83 -18.15 -7.96
N GLN A 40 -2.14 -19.43 -7.72
CA GLN A 40 -1.28 -20.31 -6.91
C GLN A 40 0.12 -20.47 -7.52
N GLN A 41 0.24 -20.47 -8.84
CA GLN A 41 1.55 -20.54 -9.52
C GLN A 41 2.36 -19.26 -9.32
N TRP A 42 1.72 -18.10 -9.44
CA TRP A 42 2.37 -16.81 -9.22
C TRP A 42 2.83 -16.64 -7.77
N LEU A 43 2.01 -17.03 -6.80
CA LEU A 43 2.35 -16.95 -5.36
C LEU A 43 3.61 -17.75 -4.97
N GLN A 44 3.98 -18.77 -5.75
CA GLN A 44 5.19 -19.57 -5.51
C GLN A 44 6.45 -18.96 -6.13
N THR A 45 6.31 -18.12 -7.16
CA THR A 45 7.42 -17.74 -8.05
C THR A 45 7.70 -16.25 -8.06
N ASP A 46 6.69 -15.43 -7.78
CA ASP A 46 6.74 -13.99 -8.00
C ASP A 46 6.66 -13.22 -6.69
N ALA A 47 7.40 -12.11 -6.63
CA ALA A 47 7.16 -11.11 -5.59
C ALA A 47 5.91 -10.30 -5.93
N ILE A 48 5.06 -10.04 -4.94
CA ILE A 48 3.83 -9.27 -5.14
C ILE A 48 4.06 -7.81 -4.79
N ARG A 49 3.65 -6.91 -5.68
CA ARG A 49 3.58 -5.47 -5.43
C ARG A 49 2.18 -4.96 -5.62
N LEU A 50 1.67 -4.26 -4.61
CA LEU A 50 0.36 -3.64 -4.66
C LEU A 50 0.54 -2.14 -4.89
N TYR A 51 -0.19 -1.62 -5.86
CA TYR A 51 -0.32 -0.21 -6.14
C TYR A 51 -1.73 0.21 -5.72
N ILE A 52 -1.80 1.12 -4.76
CA ILE A 52 -3.06 1.72 -4.30
C ILE A 52 -3.15 3.17 -4.78
N PRO A 53 -4.35 3.69 -5.03
CA PRO A 53 -4.56 5.08 -5.42
C PRO A 53 -3.95 6.03 -4.40
N GLY A 54 -3.28 7.08 -4.87
CA GLY A 54 -2.67 8.07 -3.99
C GLY A 54 -3.71 8.84 -3.19
N GLU A 55 -4.92 8.99 -3.72
CA GLU A 55 -6.06 9.64 -3.09
C GLU A 55 -6.55 8.92 -1.82
N TRP A 56 -6.20 7.65 -1.64
CA TRP A 56 -6.51 6.89 -0.42
C TRP A 56 -5.49 7.13 0.69
N ILE A 57 -4.37 7.77 0.39
CA ILE A 57 -3.27 8.00 1.32
C ILE A 57 -3.11 9.50 1.52
N SER A 58 -2.88 9.91 2.76
CA SER A 58 -2.38 11.25 3.06
C SER A 58 -0.97 11.14 3.63
N VAL A 59 -0.08 12.03 3.19
CA VAL A 59 1.31 12.09 3.66
C VAL A 59 1.48 13.37 4.45
N TRP A 60 1.96 13.22 5.68
CA TRP A 60 2.12 14.32 6.63
C TRP A 60 3.56 14.37 7.15
N GLN A 61 4.00 15.58 7.46
CA GLN A 61 5.25 15.82 8.17
C GLN A 61 4.90 16.32 9.57
N VAL A 62 5.47 15.68 10.59
CA VAL A 62 5.24 16.02 12.00
C VAL A 62 6.55 16.26 12.72
N GLU A 63 6.53 17.18 13.68
CA GLU A 63 7.63 17.34 14.62
C GLU A 63 7.51 16.29 15.73
N LEU A 64 8.56 15.51 15.91
CA LEU A 64 8.58 14.46 16.92
C LEU A 64 9.08 15.02 18.26
N PRO A 65 8.40 14.74 19.38
CA PRO A 65 8.93 15.02 20.70
C PRO A 65 10.14 14.13 21.00
N ASP A 66 10.92 14.46 22.04
CA ASP A 66 12.05 13.64 22.51
C ASP A 66 11.54 12.35 23.17
N VAL A 67 11.22 11.36 22.32
CA VAL A 67 10.73 10.04 22.71
C VAL A 67 11.52 8.94 22.03
N ALA A 68 11.49 7.74 22.59
CA ALA A 68 12.13 6.59 21.96
C ALA A 68 11.42 6.27 20.63
N ARG A 69 12.19 5.98 19.56
CA ARG A 69 11.63 5.68 18.22
C ARG A 69 10.52 4.62 18.20
N LYS A 70 10.62 3.63 19.09
CA LYS A 70 9.61 2.57 19.26
C LYS A 70 8.23 3.10 19.69
N GLN A 71 8.16 4.30 20.28
CA GLN A 71 6.92 4.94 20.72
C GLN A 71 6.30 5.81 19.64
N ILE A 72 7.03 6.15 18.57
CA ILE A 72 6.56 7.02 17.48
C ILE A 72 5.23 6.51 16.91
N PRO A 73 5.07 5.23 16.49
CA PRO A 73 3.80 4.76 15.93
C PRO A 73 2.60 4.92 16.87
N THR A 74 2.83 4.89 18.19
CA THR A 74 1.78 5.04 19.21
C THR A 74 1.37 6.50 19.41
N ILE A 75 2.30 7.45 19.26
CA ILE A 75 2.01 8.88 19.48
C ILE A 75 1.62 9.62 18.19
N LEU A 76 1.98 9.09 17.01
CA LEU A 76 1.67 9.70 15.72
C LEU A 76 0.20 10.09 15.54
N PRO A 77 -0.80 9.25 15.89
CA PRO A 77 -2.20 9.61 15.74
C PRO A 77 -2.56 10.86 16.56
N ALA A 78 -2.15 10.91 17.82
CA ALA A 78 -2.41 12.03 18.71
C ALA A 78 -1.71 13.33 18.28
N LEU A 79 -0.54 13.23 17.62
CA LEU A 79 0.15 14.39 17.06
C LEU A 79 -0.59 14.99 15.84
N LEU A 80 -1.37 14.18 15.13
CA LEU A 80 -2.06 14.57 13.90
C LEU A 80 -3.56 14.83 14.09
N GLU A 81 -4.11 14.59 15.29
CA GLU A 81 -5.54 14.67 15.56
C GLU A 81 -6.16 16.02 15.20
N GLU A 82 -5.47 17.13 15.49
CA GLU A 82 -5.96 18.48 15.19
C GLU A 82 -5.82 18.86 13.70
N GLU A 83 -4.90 18.23 12.97
CA GLU A 83 -4.63 18.54 11.57
C GLU A 83 -5.49 17.70 10.61
N LEU A 84 -5.92 16.52 11.06
CA LEU A 84 -6.73 15.61 10.27
C LEU A 84 -8.21 15.95 10.39
N ASN A 85 -8.87 16.07 9.23
CA ASN A 85 -10.33 16.22 9.16
C ASN A 85 -11.07 14.87 9.28
N GLN A 86 -10.45 13.86 9.89
CA GLN A 86 -10.95 12.49 9.99
C GLN A 86 -10.63 11.94 11.38
N ASP A 87 -11.43 10.98 11.84
CA ASP A 87 -11.19 10.31 13.12
C ASP A 87 -9.90 9.49 13.05
N ILE A 88 -8.98 9.74 13.98
CA ILE A 88 -7.69 9.05 14.04
C ILE A 88 -7.83 7.57 14.36
N ASP A 89 -8.93 7.15 14.99
CA ASP A 89 -9.19 5.74 15.32
C ASP A 89 -9.63 4.94 14.08
N GLU A 90 -10.08 5.60 13.02
CA GLU A 90 -10.45 4.99 11.73
C GLU A 90 -9.27 4.90 10.75
N LEU A 91 -8.14 5.53 11.07
CA LEU A 91 -6.98 5.65 10.19
C LEU A 91 -5.84 4.70 10.56
N HIS A 92 -5.12 4.25 9.54
CA HIS A 92 -3.85 3.54 9.72
C HIS A 92 -2.67 4.49 9.54
N PHE A 93 -1.79 4.55 10.54
CA PHE A 93 -0.59 5.40 10.51
C PHE A 93 0.66 4.56 10.36
N ALA A 94 1.55 4.97 9.45
CA ALA A 94 2.85 4.35 9.25
C ALA A 94 3.93 5.43 9.07
N PRO A 95 5.03 5.40 9.85
CA PRO A 95 6.15 6.30 9.62
C PRO A 95 6.87 5.94 8.32
N LEU A 96 7.03 6.91 7.41
CA LEU A 96 7.71 6.71 6.12
C LEU A 96 9.20 7.00 6.19
N ASN A 97 9.57 8.16 6.75
CA ASN A 97 10.96 8.55 6.98
C ASN A 97 11.05 9.24 8.35
N ILE A 98 12.10 8.93 9.10
CA ILE A 98 12.39 9.53 10.40
C ILE A 98 13.80 10.10 10.27
N ASP A 99 13.88 11.40 10.01
CA ASP A 99 15.17 12.10 9.93
C ASP A 99 15.92 11.93 11.26
N GLN A 100 17.21 11.63 11.16
CA GLN A 100 18.06 11.30 12.30
C GLN A 100 18.76 12.51 12.88
#